data_AF-A0A8B6F1R5-F1
#
_entry.id   AF-A0A8B6F1R5-F1
#
_cell.length_a   1.000
_cell.length_b   1.000
_cell.length_c   1.000
_cell.angle_alpha   90.00
_cell.angle_beta   90.00
_cell.angle_gamma   90.00
#
_symmetry.space_group_name_H-M   'P 1'
#
loop_
_entity.id
_entity.type
_entity.pdbx_description
1 polymer ?
#
loop_
_entity_poly.entity_id
_entity_poly.type
_entity_poly.pdbx_seq_one_letter_code
_entity_poly.pdbx_strand_id
1 'polypeptide(L)'
;MSDENPKATPTRGVSQISDDSGIFSLPHTPGTIMLHVSVIFKGICSRKIQQNFGYTKRHINPDLVVEEIQAIAADIFSDSKLAELSDTREKHRKTDRLLKHILRKGEGVCKCFLKCLQSESIQATFILEDLRAFKDKFVPPLTTHNIDIKDIHEHFEDIVKELENTDIIDPLLEYYVLDLDEHDTVVYTDKPNRERNSDLVNILCKKESADWIPGFILVLKDKKYVLLLSLIEHKGKRAPQ
;
A
#
# COMPACT_ATOMS: atom_id res chain seq x y z
N MET A 1 43.07 -27.93 48.21
CA MET A 1 42.52 -28.71 47.08
C MET A 1 41.06 -28.35 47.04
N SER A 2 40.71 -27.51 46.07
CA SER A 2 39.48 -26.72 46.05
C SER A 2 38.64 -27.22 44.88
N ASP A 3 37.45 -27.74 45.17
CA ASP A 3 36.49 -28.16 44.13
C ASP A 3 35.66 -26.95 43.70
N GLU A 4 35.86 -26.52 42.44
CA GLU A 4 35.06 -25.50 41.78
C GLU A 4 33.86 -26.15 41.06
N ASN A 5 32.69 -25.61 41.36
CA ASN A 5 31.38 -25.99 40.85
C ASN A 5 31.10 -25.23 39.54
N PRO A 6 30.68 -25.86 38.41
CA PRO A 6 30.42 -25.13 37.18
C PRO A 6 29.04 -24.45 37.19
N LYS A 7 29.04 -23.13 36.95
CA LYS A 7 27.85 -22.28 36.72
C LYS A 7 27.14 -22.68 35.41
N ALA A 8 25.83 -22.94 35.51
CA ALA A 8 24.93 -23.07 34.38
C ALA A 8 24.58 -21.70 33.77
N THR A 9 24.65 -21.61 32.44
CA THR A 9 24.25 -20.45 31.64
C THR A 9 22.77 -20.59 31.24
N PRO A 10 21.94 -19.52 31.27
CA PRO A 10 20.54 -19.63 30.88
C PRO A 10 20.37 -19.55 29.36
N THR A 11 19.81 -20.60 28.78
CA THR A 11 19.39 -20.66 27.38
C THR A 11 18.20 -19.73 27.16
N ARG A 12 18.36 -18.67 26.36
CA ARG A 12 17.25 -17.84 25.88
C ARG A 12 16.34 -18.69 25.01
N GLY A 13 15.09 -18.82 25.43
CA GLY A 13 14.03 -19.46 24.65
C GLY A 13 13.81 -18.72 23.34
N VAL A 14 13.97 -19.45 22.24
CA VAL A 14 13.50 -19.03 20.91
C VAL A 14 11.98 -19.19 20.94
N SER A 15 11.25 -18.06 20.94
CA SER A 15 9.81 -18.07 20.76
C SER A 15 9.50 -18.62 19.36
N GLN A 16 8.96 -19.84 19.32
CA GLN A 16 8.39 -20.43 18.14
C GLN A 16 7.24 -19.53 17.65
N ILE A 17 7.33 -19.10 16.40
CA ILE A 17 6.20 -18.52 15.68
C ILE A 17 5.27 -19.70 15.40
N SER A 18 4.13 -19.73 16.07
CA SER A 18 3.04 -20.67 15.79
C SER A 18 2.45 -20.35 14.42
N ASP A 19 2.42 -21.35 13.54
CA ASP A 19 1.66 -21.35 12.29
C ASP A 19 0.16 -21.41 12.61
N ASP A 20 -0.44 -20.25 12.93
CA ASP A 20 -1.89 -20.10 12.97
C ASP A 20 -2.43 -20.01 11.54
N SER A 21 -2.63 -21.17 10.92
CA SER A 21 -3.65 -21.36 9.89
C SER A 21 -5.04 -21.37 10.54
N GLY A 22 -5.38 -20.26 11.21
CA GLY A 22 -6.69 -20.05 11.79
C GLY A 22 -7.72 -19.82 10.70
N ILE A 23 -8.54 -20.82 10.43
CA ILE A 23 -9.86 -20.61 9.82
C ILE A 23 -10.66 -19.77 10.83
N PHE A 24 -10.68 -18.46 10.64
CA PHE A 24 -11.54 -17.57 11.41
C PHE A 24 -13.00 -17.84 11.00
N SER A 25 -13.67 -18.70 11.77
CA SER A 25 -15.13 -18.74 11.77
C SER A 25 -15.63 -17.53 12.54
N LEU A 26 -15.98 -16.46 11.84
CA LEU A 26 -16.68 -15.31 12.45
C LEU A 26 -18.07 -15.77 12.92
N PRO A 27 -18.53 -15.34 14.11
CA PRO A 27 -19.88 -15.63 14.57
C PRO A 27 -20.89 -15.03 13.58
N HIS A 28 -21.83 -15.85 13.11
CA HIS A 28 -22.95 -15.42 12.29
C HIS A 28 -23.87 -14.49 13.10
N THR A 29 -23.62 -13.19 13.02
CA THR A 29 -24.63 -12.17 13.30
C THR A 29 -25.49 -11.97 12.06
N PRO A 30 -26.81 -12.22 12.10
CA PRO A 30 -27.70 -11.89 11.00
C PRO A 30 -27.73 -10.36 10.84
N GLY A 31 -27.18 -9.85 9.74
CA GLY A 31 -27.16 -8.40 9.44
C GLY A 31 -25.84 -7.85 8.92
N THR A 32 -24.77 -8.64 8.84
CA THR A 32 -23.53 -8.20 8.19
C THR A 32 -23.74 -8.16 6.67
N ILE A 33 -23.94 -6.96 6.14
CA ILE A 33 -23.81 -6.69 4.70
C ILE A 33 -22.40 -7.10 4.31
N MET A 34 -22.25 -8.21 3.59
CA MET A 34 -21.01 -8.49 2.86
C MET A 34 -20.84 -7.37 1.85
N LEU A 35 -20.00 -6.40 2.17
CA LEU A 35 -19.44 -5.53 1.16
C LEU A 35 -18.73 -6.46 0.17
N HIS A 36 -19.27 -6.52 -1.04
CA HIS A 36 -18.74 -7.28 -2.15
C HIS A 36 -17.50 -6.54 -2.68
N VAL A 37 -16.52 -6.34 -1.80
CA VAL A 37 -15.26 -5.74 -2.21
C VAL A 37 -14.58 -6.82 -3.04
N SER A 38 -14.42 -6.56 -4.33
CA SER A 38 -13.51 -7.31 -5.22
C SER A 38 -12.04 -7.09 -4.82
N VAL A 39 -11.74 -7.05 -3.52
CA VAL A 39 -10.40 -7.25 -2.99
C VAL A 39 -10.15 -8.74 -3.16
N ILE A 40 -9.43 -9.08 -4.23
CA ILE A 40 -8.57 -10.27 -4.23
C ILE A 40 -7.95 -10.32 -2.83
N PHE A 41 -8.26 -11.33 -2.02
CA PHE A 41 -7.83 -11.41 -0.62
C PHE A 41 -6.31 -11.29 -0.54
N LYS A 42 -5.80 -10.05 -0.44
CA LYS A 42 -4.39 -9.77 -0.28
C LYS A 42 -4.07 -10.18 1.14
N GLY A 43 -3.09 -11.06 1.27
CA GLY A 43 -2.61 -11.49 2.57
C GLY A 43 -2.15 -10.31 3.43
N ILE A 44 -2.06 -10.54 4.73
CA ILE A 44 -1.80 -9.49 5.72
C ILE A 44 -0.49 -8.76 5.41
N CYS A 45 0.55 -9.46 4.95
CA CYS A 45 1.84 -8.85 4.66
C CYS A 45 1.76 -7.94 3.42
N SER A 46 1.10 -8.40 2.36
CA SER A 46 0.87 -7.57 1.17
C SER A 46 0.13 -6.29 1.52
N ARG A 47 -0.90 -6.37 2.37
CA ARG A 47 -1.65 -5.21 2.82
C ARG A 47 -0.81 -4.23 3.63
N LYS A 48 0.01 -4.73 4.56
CA LYS A 48 0.94 -3.93 5.36
C LYS A 48 1.92 -3.15 4.51
N ILE A 49 2.52 -3.81 3.52
CA ILE A 49 3.49 -3.19 2.60
C ILE A 49 2.78 -2.14 1.73
N GLN A 50 1.62 -2.47 1.16
CA GLN A 50 0.88 -1.54 0.30
C GLN A 50 0.41 -0.30 1.06
N GLN A 51 -0.16 -0.42 2.26
CA GLN A 51 -0.62 0.74 3.04
C GLN A 51 0.52 1.66 3.52
N ASN A 52 1.76 1.18 3.47
CA ASN A 52 2.96 1.93 3.84
C ASN A 52 3.90 2.12 2.64
N PHE A 53 3.39 2.01 1.41
CA PHE A 53 4.19 1.98 0.20
C PHE A 53 5.11 3.18 0.08
N GLY A 54 4.59 4.41 0.18
CA GLY A 54 5.35 5.65 0.06
C GLY A 54 6.33 5.88 1.22
N TYR A 55 6.01 5.41 2.42
CA TYR A 55 6.96 5.43 3.53
C TYR A 55 8.12 4.46 3.29
N THR A 56 7.80 3.21 2.96
CA THR A 56 8.75 2.13 2.67
C THR A 56 9.69 2.52 1.50
N LYS A 57 9.12 3.09 0.44
CA LYS A 57 9.83 3.57 -0.76
C LYS A 57 10.88 4.64 -0.47
N ARG A 58 10.67 5.47 0.56
CA ARG A 58 11.61 6.55 0.92
C ARG A 58 12.79 6.07 1.77
N HIS A 59 12.61 4.99 2.50
CA HIS A 59 13.53 4.60 3.56
C HIS A 59 14.35 3.34 3.26
N ILE A 60 13.97 2.58 2.24
CA ILE A 60 14.69 1.37 1.85
C ILE A 60 15.84 1.68 0.89
N ASN A 61 16.93 0.91 1.02
CA ASN A 61 17.92 0.75 -0.02
C ASN A 61 17.56 -0.49 -0.88
N PRO A 62 17.16 -0.30 -2.15
CA PRO A 62 16.70 -1.41 -2.98
C PRO A 62 17.81 -2.42 -3.28
N ASP A 63 19.07 -1.98 -3.37
CA ASP A 63 20.18 -2.87 -3.71
C ASP A 63 20.45 -3.87 -2.55
N LEU A 64 20.46 -3.39 -1.31
CA LEU A 64 20.59 -4.24 -0.11
C LEU A 64 19.41 -5.20 0.05
N VAL A 65 18.19 -4.73 -0.23
CA VAL A 65 17.00 -5.59 -0.14
C VAL A 65 17.03 -6.68 -1.20
N VAL A 66 17.48 -6.37 -2.43
CA VAL A 66 17.58 -7.36 -3.50
C VAL A 66 18.56 -8.46 -3.13
N GLU A 67 19.77 -8.10 -2.67
CA GLU A 67 20.79 -9.07 -2.24
C GLU A 67 20.27 -9.98 -1.13
N GLU A 68 19.62 -9.40 -0.12
CA GLU A 68 19.11 -10.16 1.03
C GLU A 68 17.90 -11.04 0.66
N ILE A 69 16.97 -10.57 -0.19
CA ILE A 69 15.85 -11.41 -0.64
C ILE A 69 16.37 -12.57 -1.50
N GLN A 70 17.37 -12.36 -2.36
CA GLN A 70 17.98 -13.45 -3.12
C GLN A 70 18.60 -14.51 -2.20
N ALA A 71 19.25 -14.08 -1.11
CA ALA A 71 19.82 -15.00 -0.13
C ALA A 71 18.73 -15.82 0.59
N ILE A 72 17.58 -15.21 0.89
CA ILE A 72 16.46 -15.86 1.60
C ILE A 72 15.60 -16.71 0.65
N ALA A 73 15.49 -16.31 -0.61
CA ALA A 73 14.55 -16.88 -1.57
C ALA A 73 15.03 -16.63 -3.02
N ALA A 74 16.03 -17.40 -3.43
CA ALA A 74 16.73 -17.28 -4.70
C ALA A 74 15.84 -17.48 -5.94
N ASP A 75 14.68 -18.12 -5.79
CA ASP A 75 13.72 -18.40 -6.86
C ASP A 75 12.72 -17.25 -7.12
N ILE A 76 12.69 -16.22 -6.26
CA ILE A 76 11.71 -15.13 -6.35
C ILE A 76 12.02 -14.18 -7.50
N PHE A 77 13.30 -13.89 -7.72
CA PHE A 77 13.77 -12.96 -8.75
C PHE A 77 14.50 -13.72 -9.86
N SER A 78 14.03 -13.59 -11.10
CA SER A 78 14.81 -14.01 -12.26
C SER A 78 15.92 -13.00 -12.55
N ASP A 79 17.07 -13.47 -13.04
CA ASP A 79 18.22 -12.63 -13.42
C ASP A 79 17.85 -11.47 -14.35
N SER A 80 16.88 -11.68 -15.24
CA SER A 80 16.33 -10.63 -16.12
C SER A 80 15.63 -9.49 -15.36
N LYS A 81 14.90 -9.80 -14.29
CA LYS A 81 14.18 -8.80 -13.47
C LYS A 81 15.14 -8.01 -12.60
N LEU A 82 16.22 -8.65 -12.18
CA LEU A 82 17.30 -8.04 -11.41
C LEU A 82 18.10 -7.06 -12.26
N ALA A 83 18.34 -7.41 -13.53
CA ALA A 83 18.94 -6.50 -14.51
C ALA A 83 18.08 -5.23 -14.69
N GLU A 84 16.75 -5.37 -14.85
CA GLU A 84 15.80 -4.24 -14.94
C GLU A 84 15.82 -3.33 -13.69
N LEU A 85 15.98 -3.92 -12.51
CA LEU A 85 16.11 -3.18 -11.26
C LEU A 85 17.48 -2.49 -11.18
N SER A 86 18.55 -3.10 -11.66
CA SER A 86 19.91 -2.55 -11.60
C SER A 86 20.17 -1.35 -12.52
N ASP A 87 19.49 -1.29 -13.68
CA ASP A 87 19.73 -0.31 -14.76
C ASP A 87 19.19 1.11 -14.44
N THR A 88 18.40 1.26 -13.38
CA THR A 88 17.79 2.56 -13.06
C THR A 88 18.70 3.41 -12.16
N ARG A 89 19.22 4.54 -12.65
CA ARG A 89 20.12 5.42 -11.86
C ARG A 89 19.44 6.09 -10.65
N GLU A 90 18.11 6.20 -10.66
CA GLU A 90 17.34 6.83 -9.57
C GLU A 90 16.90 5.81 -8.50
N LYS A 91 17.45 5.95 -7.29
CA LYS A 91 17.11 5.11 -6.12
C LYS A 91 15.61 4.98 -5.87
N HIS A 92 14.86 6.08 -5.99
CA HIS A 92 13.41 6.07 -5.73
C HIS A 92 12.63 5.27 -6.78
N ARG A 93 13.01 5.34 -8.06
CA ARG A 93 12.40 4.52 -9.11
C ARG A 93 12.75 3.04 -8.96
N LYS A 94 13.99 2.71 -8.60
CA LYS A 94 14.41 1.34 -8.26
C LYS A 94 13.54 0.75 -7.14
N THR A 95 13.39 1.52 -6.06
CA THR A 95 12.62 1.09 -4.88
C THR A 95 11.14 0.93 -5.20
N ASP A 96 10.56 1.86 -5.98
CA ASP A 96 9.19 1.76 -6.46
C ASP A 96 8.93 0.46 -7.23
N ARG A 97 9.78 0.15 -8.23
CA ARG A 97 9.68 -1.09 -9.02
C ARG A 97 9.85 -2.34 -8.16
N LEU A 98 10.82 -2.33 -7.24
CA LEU A 98 11.07 -3.44 -6.32
C LEU A 98 9.85 -3.74 -5.45
N LEU A 99 9.28 -2.72 -4.80
CA LEU A 99 8.11 -2.89 -3.92
C LEU A 99 6.89 -3.37 -4.71
N LYS A 100 6.64 -2.81 -5.90
CA LYS A 100 5.55 -3.28 -6.77
C LYS A 100 5.76 -4.73 -7.21
N HIS A 101 6.99 -5.12 -7.51
CA HIS A 101 7.31 -6.51 -7.85
C HIS A 101 6.99 -7.46 -6.69
N ILE A 102 7.43 -7.11 -5.47
CA ILE A 102 7.14 -7.86 -4.24
C ILE A 102 5.63 -7.98 -4.03
N LEU A 103 4.88 -6.88 -4.21
CA LEU A 103 3.43 -6.88 -4.07
C LEU A 103 2.73 -7.74 -5.13
N ARG A 104 3.19 -7.73 -6.39
CA ARG A 104 2.64 -8.56 -7.48
C ARG A 104 2.90 -10.05 -7.31
N LYS A 105 4.03 -10.43 -6.71
CA LYS A 105 4.35 -11.83 -6.42
C LYS A 105 3.50 -12.42 -5.29
N GLY A 106 2.88 -11.57 -4.48
CA GLY A 106 1.89 -11.96 -3.48
C GLY A 106 2.48 -12.27 -2.09
N GLU A 107 1.65 -12.90 -1.26
CA GLU A 107 1.84 -12.94 0.20
C GLU A 107 3.13 -13.66 0.63
N GLY A 108 3.52 -14.74 -0.03
CA GLY A 108 4.75 -15.48 0.31
C GLY A 108 6.00 -14.60 0.16
N VAL A 109 6.09 -13.87 -0.95
CA VAL A 109 7.19 -12.94 -1.22
C VAL A 109 7.14 -11.73 -0.31
N CYS A 110 5.95 -11.21 -0.02
CA CYS A 110 5.76 -10.15 0.97
C CYS A 110 6.27 -10.58 2.36
N LYS A 111 6.01 -11.83 2.80
CA LYS A 111 6.54 -12.37 4.06
C LYS A 111 8.07 -12.44 4.03
N CYS A 112 8.67 -12.90 2.94
CA CYS A 112 10.13 -12.93 2.79
C CYS A 112 10.74 -11.52 2.87
N PHE A 113 10.12 -10.53 2.21
CA PHE A 113 10.54 -9.14 2.30
C PHE A 113 10.46 -8.60 3.74
N LEU A 114 9.37 -8.87 4.47
CA LEU A 114 9.27 -8.43 5.88
C LEU A 114 10.31 -9.11 6.79
N LYS A 115 10.73 -10.34 6.48
CA LYS A 115 11.86 -11.00 7.18
C LYS A 115 13.20 -10.37 6.80
N CYS A 116 13.40 -10.06 5.52
CA CYS A 116 14.57 -9.37 4.99
C CYS A 116 14.78 -8.02 5.70
N LEU A 117 13.72 -7.23 5.93
CA LEU A 117 13.81 -5.98 6.70
C LEU A 117 14.26 -6.16 8.17
N GLN A 118 14.18 -7.38 8.71
CA GLN A 118 14.65 -7.72 10.07
C GLN A 118 16.15 -8.01 10.10
N SER A 119 16.78 -8.17 8.93
CA SER A 119 18.20 -8.45 8.83
C SER A 119 19.04 -7.26 9.30
N GLU A 120 20.11 -7.55 10.04
CA GLU A 120 21.06 -6.56 10.55
C GLU A 120 21.77 -5.82 9.40
N SER A 121 21.84 -6.43 8.20
CA SER A 121 22.42 -5.83 7.00
C SER A 121 21.61 -4.64 6.48
N ILE A 122 20.30 -4.62 6.69
CA ILE A 122 19.39 -3.59 6.15
C ILE A 122 19.14 -2.47 7.15
N GLN A 123 19.21 -2.77 8.45
CA GLN A 123 18.97 -1.81 9.54
C GLN A 123 17.64 -1.04 9.41
N ALA A 124 16.61 -1.68 8.85
CA ALA A 124 15.28 -1.10 8.65
C ALA A 124 14.35 -1.32 9.86
N THR A 125 14.91 -1.34 11.07
CA THR A 125 14.16 -1.59 12.31
C THR A 125 13.04 -0.59 12.54
N PHE A 126 13.25 0.68 12.20
CA PHE A 126 12.22 1.72 12.26
C PHE A 126 11.06 1.48 11.26
N ILE A 127 11.36 0.96 10.06
CA ILE A 127 10.31 0.59 9.09
C ILE A 127 9.46 -0.55 9.65
N LEU A 128 10.11 -1.53 10.27
CA LEU A 128 9.41 -2.64 10.91
C LEU A 128 8.56 -2.21 12.09
N GLU A 129 9.03 -1.26 12.90
CA GLU A 129 8.24 -0.71 14.00
C GLU A 129 6.96 -0.06 13.49
N ASP A 130 7.03 0.75 12.43
CA ASP A 130 5.86 1.34 11.80
C ASP A 130 4.94 0.29 11.15
N LEU A 131 5.51 -0.71 10.45
CA LEU A 131 4.77 -1.84 9.87
C LEU A 131 4.17 -2.78 10.94
N ARG A 132 4.72 -2.81 12.15
CA ARG A 132 4.20 -3.56 13.31
C ARG A 132 3.13 -2.76 14.05
N ALA A 133 3.30 -1.44 14.15
CA ALA A 133 2.32 -0.50 14.66
C ALA A 133 1.09 -0.36 13.74
N PHE A 134 1.07 -1.11 12.62
CA PHE A 134 -0.06 -1.33 11.76
C PHE A 134 -1.35 -1.55 12.56
N LYS A 135 -2.10 -0.47 12.67
CA LYS A 135 -3.55 -0.51 12.71
C LYS A 135 -3.92 -0.42 11.24
N ASP A 136 -4.75 -1.35 10.75
CA ASP A 136 -5.36 -1.18 9.43
C ASP A 136 -5.75 0.29 9.33
N LYS A 137 -5.26 1.01 8.30
CA LYS A 137 -5.75 2.37 8.01
C LYS A 137 -7.23 2.18 7.75
N PHE A 138 -8.02 2.23 8.83
CA PHE A 138 -9.40 1.84 8.84
C PHE A 138 -10.08 2.91 8.04
N VAL A 139 -10.43 2.57 6.81
CA VAL A 139 -11.29 3.38 5.99
C VAL A 139 -12.66 3.20 6.62
N PRO A 140 -13.16 4.20 7.38
CA PRO A 140 -14.47 4.04 8.01
C PRO A 140 -15.48 3.78 6.90
N PRO A 141 -16.45 2.88 7.09
CA PRO A 141 -17.61 2.87 6.20
C PRO A 141 -18.14 4.31 6.18
N LEU A 142 -18.10 4.96 5.00
CA LEU A 142 -18.51 6.35 4.84
C LEU A 142 -20.01 6.43 5.15
N THR A 143 -20.37 6.61 6.41
CA THR A 143 -21.74 6.94 6.79
C THR A 143 -22.00 8.45 6.67
N THR A 144 -20.98 9.26 6.38
CA THR A 144 -21.08 10.73 6.44
C THR A 144 -21.02 11.43 5.08
N HIS A 145 -20.47 10.80 4.05
CA HIS A 145 -20.23 11.44 2.75
C HIS A 145 -21.03 10.74 1.67
N ASN A 146 -22.10 11.40 1.23
CA ASN A 146 -22.99 10.91 0.19
C ASN A 146 -22.44 11.29 -1.19
N ILE A 147 -21.17 10.95 -1.44
CA ILE A 147 -20.49 11.21 -2.72
C ILE A 147 -20.66 9.96 -3.60
N ASP A 148 -21.26 10.15 -4.76
CA ASP A 148 -21.40 9.16 -5.83
C ASP A 148 -20.29 9.35 -6.88
N ILE A 149 -20.02 8.31 -7.66
CA ILE A 149 -19.14 8.35 -8.83
C ILE A 149 -19.59 9.46 -9.81
N LYS A 150 -20.89 9.74 -9.88
CA LYS A 150 -21.44 10.85 -10.68
C LYS A 150 -20.92 12.21 -10.24
N ASP A 151 -20.78 12.46 -8.94
CA ASP A 151 -20.22 13.73 -8.44
C ASP A 151 -18.77 13.90 -8.91
N ILE A 152 -18.00 12.81 -8.97
CA ILE A 152 -16.63 12.82 -9.48
C ILE A 152 -16.59 13.13 -10.98
N HIS A 153 -17.51 12.55 -11.77
CA HIS A 153 -17.65 12.87 -13.20
C HIS A 153 -18.06 14.34 -13.43
N GLU A 154 -19.01 14.85 -12.66
CA GLU A 154 -19.47 16.23 -12.79
C GLU A 154 -18.37 17.25 -12.46
N HIS A 155 -17.48 16.90 -11.54
CA HIS A 155 -16.36 17.73 -11.12
C HIS A 155 -15.03 17.36 -11.80
N PHE A 156 -15.07 16.62 -12.91
CA PHE A 156 -13.88 16.11 -13.60
C PHE A 156 -12.83 17.21 -13.84
N GLU A 157 -13.21 18.31 -14.51
CA GLU A 157 -12.28 19.39 -14.85
C GLU A 157 -11.73 20.11 -13.61
N ASP A 158 -12.55 20.29 -12.58
CA ASP A 158 -12.13 20.91 -11.32
C ASP A 158 -11.11 20.02 -10.60
N ILE A 159 -11.37 18.71 -10.53
CA ILE A 159 -10.46 17.73 -9.93
C ILE A 159 -9.14 17.68 -10.72
N VAL A 160 -9.21 17.63 -12.06
CA VAL A 160 -8.01 17.61 -12.91
C VAL A 160 -7.16 18.86 -12.72
N LYS A 161 -7.79 20.02 -12.51
CA LYS A 161 -7.10 21.30 -12.34
C LYS A 161 -6.48 21.46 -10.95
N GLU A 162 -7.19 21.04 -9.90
CA GLU A 162 -6.77 21.27 -8.50
C GLU A 162 -5.83 20.17 -7.97
N LEU A 163 -5.82 18.97 -8.57
CA LEU A 163 -4.91 17.91 -8.14
C LEU A 163 -3.44 18.21 -8.50
N GLU A 164 -2.56 18.15 -7.50
CA GLU A 164 -1.11 18.07 -7.74
C GLU A 164 -0.69 16.59 -7.69
N ASN A 165 -0.54 15.98 -8.87
CA ASN A 165 -0.40 14.52 -8.98
C ASN A 165 0.82 13.93 -8.27
N THR A 166 1.94 14.68 -8.19
CA THR A 166 3.21 14.16 -7.71
C THR A 166 3.15 13.60 -6.29
N ASP A 167 2.26 14.14 -5.46
CA ASP A 167 2.22 13.81 -4.04
C ASP A 167 1.04 12.95 -3.63
N ILE A 168 0.05 12.78 -4.52
CA ILE A 168 -1.21 12.08 -4.21
C ILE A 168 -1.23 10.63 -4.70
N ILE A 169 -0.51 10.28 -5.78
CA ILE A 169 -0.61 8.97 -6.42
C ILE A 169 -0.19 7.81 -5.50
N ASP A 170 0.94 7.92 -4.80
CA ASP A 170 1.37 6.90 -3.83
C ASP A 170 0.33 6.71 -2.70
N PRO A 171 -0.19 7.77 -2.05
CA PRO A 171 -1.33 7.65 -1.14
C PRO A 171 -2.56 6.96 -1.75
N LEU A 172 -2.92 7.24 -3.00
CA LEU A 172 -4.07 6.57 -3.64
C LEU A 172 -3.85 5.06 -3.76
N LEU A 173 -2.62 4.60 -4.00
CA LEU A 173 -2.27 3.18 -3.91
C LEU A 173 -2.32 2.66 -2.46
N GLU A 174 -1.81 3.42 -1.49
CA GLU A 174 -1.82 3.02 -0.06
C GLU A 174 -3.24 2.83 0.48
N TYR A 175 -4.20 3.62 0.01
CA TYR A 175 -5.61 3.56 0.40
C TYR A 175 -6.47 2.68 -0.53
N TYR A 176 -5.86 1.88 -1.39
CA TYR A 176 -6.54 0.97 -2.34
C TYR A 176 -7.51 1.68 -3.29
N VAL A 177 -7.30 2.97 -3.53
CA VAL A 177 -8.04 3.72 -4.55
C VAL A 177 -7.55 3.30 -5.93
N LEU A 178 -6.23 3.13 -6.06
CA LEU A 178 -5.59 2.57 -7.25
C LEU A 178 -5.06 1.17 -6.96
N ASP A 179 -5.12 0.30 -7.96
CA ASP A 179 -4.30 -0.90 -7.99
C ASP A 179 -2.88 -0.60 -8.54
N LEU A 180 -2.03 -1.63 -8.63
CA LEU A 180 -0.64 -1.48 -9.06
C LEU A 180 -0.50 -1.12 -10.54
N ASP A 181 -1.42 -1.59 -11.39
CA ASP A 181 -1.37 -1.40 -12.83
C ASP A 181 -1.93 -0.01 -13.20
N GLU A 182 -2.99 0.42 -12.52
CA GLU A 182 -3.51 1.78 -12.56
C GLU A 182 -2.46 2.80 -12.06
N HIS A 183 -1.79 2.50 -10.95
CA HIS A 183 -0.69 3.34 -10.43
C HIS A 183 0.46 3.42 -11.44
N ASP A 184 0.88 2.31 -12.04
CA ASP A 184 1.92 2.30 -13.08
C ASP A 184 1.53 3.15 -14.29
N THR A 185 0.26 3.08 -14.72
CA THR A 185 -0.26 3.86 -15.85
C THR A 185 -0.12 5.37 -15.64
N VAL A 186 -0.37 5.85 -14.41
CA VAL A 186 -0.28 7.29 -14.08
C VAL A 186 1.16 7.73 -13.78
N VAL A 187 1.98 6.87 -13.15
CA VAL A 187 3.34 7.26 -12.74
C VAL A 187 4.34 7.21 -13.89
N TYR A 188 4.27 6.20 -14.76
CA TYR A 188 5.29 5.94 -15.78
C TYR A 188 4.96 6.50 -17.16
N THR A 189 4.00 7.42 -17.25
CA THR A 189 3.72 8.13 -18.50
C THR A 189 4.60 9.38 -18.62
N ASP A 190 5.09 9.64 -19.84
CA ASP A 190 5.87 10.84 -20.19
C ASP A 190 4.99 12.09 -20.37
N LYS A 191 3.69 12.00 -20.04
CA LYS A 191 2.73 13.09 -20.21
C LYS A 191 2.94 14.23 -19.20
N PRO A 192 2.58 15.47 -19.57
CA PRO A 192 2.52 16.61 -18.65
C PRO A 192 1.61 16.35 -17.44
N ASN A 193 1.86 17.04 -16.31
CA ASN A 193 1.08 16.87 -15.06
C ASN A 193 -0.44 16.92 -15.26
N ARG A 194 -0.94 17.88 -16.04
CA ARG A 194 -2.37 18.04 -16.28
C ARG A 194 -2.98 16.85 -17.01
N GLU A 195 -2.28 16.31 -18.00
CA GLU A 195 -2.73 15.11 -18.72
C GLU A 195 -2.67 13.88 -17.82
N ARG A 196 -1.65 13.77 -16.96
CA ARG A 196 -1.59 12.71 -15.94
C ARG A 196 -2.75 12.80 -14.95
N ASN A 197 -3.14 14.00 -14.55
CA ASN A 197 -4.32 14.21 -13.69
C ASN A 197 -5.58 13.75 -14.42
N SER A 198 -5.72 14.11 -15.69
CA SER A 198 -6.82 13.66 -16.53
C SER A 198 -6.88 12.14 -16.62
N ASP A 199 -5.74 11.47 -16.87
CA ASP A 199 -5.66 10.01 -16.89
C ASP A 199 -6.06 9.39 -15.54
N LEU A 200 -5.60 9.96 -14.42
CA LEU A 200 -5.98 9.52 -13.08
C LEU A 200 -7.49 9.63 -12.87
N VAL A 201 -8.09 10.79 -13.11
CA VAL A 201 -9.54 10.99 -12.90
C VAL A 201 -10.33 10.10 -13.85
N ASN A 202 -9.87 9.92 -15.10
CA ASN A 202 -10.47 8.97 -16.04
C ASN A 202 -10.46 7.52 -15.54
N ILE A 203 -9.38 7.09 -14.89
CA ILE A 203 -9.31 5.75 -14.25
C ILE A 203 -10.37 5.65 -13.16
N LEU A 204 -10.45 6.64 -12.26
CA LEU A 204 -11.44 6.66 -11.17
C LEU A 204 -12.88 6.62 -11.70
N CYS A 205 -13.18 7.44 -12.70
CA CYS A 205 -14.47 7.56 -13.37
C CYS A 205 -14.93 6.28 -14.10
N LYS A 206 -14.00 5.38 -14.45
CA LYS A 206 -14.28 4.11 -15.12
C LYS A 206 -14.50 2.94 -14.15
N LYS A 207 -14.22 3.12 -12.86
CA LYS A 207 -14.46 2.08 -11.86
C LYS A 207 -15.96 1.90 -11.67
N GLU A 208 -16.43 0.65 -11.73
CA GLU A 208 -17.85 0.31 -11.59
C GLU A 208 -18.33 0.35 -10.14
N SER A 209 -17.45 0.05 -9.18
CA SER A 209 -17.75 0.09 -7.75
C SER A 209 -17.40 1.45 -7.14
N ALA A 210 -18.18 1.89 -6.15
CA ALA A 210 -17.93 3.09 -5.34
C ALA A 210 -17.03 2.82 -4.12
N ASP A 211 -16.54 1.59 -3.92
CA ASP A 211 -15.75 1.19 -2.73
C ASP A 211 -14.44 2.00 -2.55
N TRP A 212 -13.93 2.60 -3.63
CA TRP A 212 -12.71 3.41 -3.61
C TRP A 212 -12.94 4.85 -3.13
N ILE A 213 -14.17 5.37 -3.19
CA ILE A 213 -14.51 6.75 -2.82
C ILE A 213 -14.11 7.06 -1.36
N PRO A 214 -14.40 6.19 -0.36
CA PRO A 214 -13.86 6.33 0.99
C PRO A 214 -12.36 6.59 1.06
N GLY A 215 -11.56 5.77 0.38
CA GLY A 215 -10.11 5.93 0.33
C GLY A 215 -9.70 7.24 -0.35
N PHE A 216 -10.37 7.61 -1.43
CA PHE A 216 -10.10 8.84 -2.16
C PHE A 216 -10.34 10.07 -1.29
N ILE A 217 -11.47 10.14 -0.59
CA ILE A 217 -11.76 11.26 0.32
C ILE A 217 -10.75 11.34 1.45
N LEU A 218 -10.34 10.21 2.04
CA LEU A 218 -9.29 10.21 3.08
C LEU A 218 -7.98 10.76 2.55
N VAL A 219 -7.57 10.36 1.35
CA VAL A 219 -6.37 10.91 0.70
C VAL A 219 -6.50 12.42 0.47
N LEU A 220 -7.64 12.90 0.00
CA LEU A 220 -7.89 14.34 -0.17
C LEU A 220 -7.79 15.09 1.16
N LYS A 221 -8.35 14.54 2.25
CA LYS A 221 -8.26 15.12 3.60
C LYS A 221 -6.82 15.16 4.11
N ASP A 222 -6.10 14.03 4.02
CA ASP A 222 -4.71 13.91 4.49
C ASP A 222 -3.78 14.87 3.75
N LYS A 223 -4.04 15.09 2.45
CA LYS A 223 -3.28 16.02 1.60
C LYS A 223 -3.82 17.44 1.63
N LYS A 224 -4.80 17.74 2.47
CA LYS A 224 -5.39 19.08 2.68
C LYS A 224 -6.01 19.69 1.42
N TYR A 225 -6.57 18.87 0.53
CA TYR A 225 -7.40 19.30 -0.59
C TYR A 225 -8.83 19.69 -0.13
N VAL A 226 -8.90 20.55 0.89
CA VAL A 226 -10.16 20.91 1.58
C VAL A 226 -11.15 21.60 0.63
N LEU A 227 -10.66 22.46 -0.26
CA LEU A 227 -11.50 23.15 -1.24
C LEU A 227 -12.09 22.18 -2.26
N LEU A 228 -11.27 21.27 -2.80
CA LEU A 228 -11.71 20.26 -3.75
C LEU A 228 -12.75 19.32 -3.12
N LEU A 229 -12.50 18.89 -1.88
CA LEU A 229 -13.45 18.08 -1.14
C LEU A 229 -14.78 18.81 -0.92
N SER A 230 -14.72 20.10 -0.55
CA SER A 230 -15.91 20.92 -0.37
C SER A 230 -16.70 21.09 -1.67
N LEU A 231 -16.02 21.24 -2.81
CA LEU A 231 -16.66 21.32 -4.12
C LEU A 231 -17.47 20.06 -4.44
N ILE A 232 -16.85 18.89 -4.23
CA ILE A 232 -17.49 17.58 -4.48
C ILE A 232 -18.66 17.37 -3.49
N GLU A 233 -18.51 17.74 -2.21
CA GLU A 233 -19.54 17.54 -1.18
C GLU A 233 -20.75 18.51 -1.29
N HIS A 234 -20.57 19.74 -1.79
CA HIS A 234 -21.61 20.77 -1.72
C HIS A 234 -22.66 20.73 -2.84
N LYS A 235 -22.44 20.01 -3.95
CA LYS A 235 -23.42 19.94 -5.06
C LYS A 235 -24.36 18.74 -5.03
N GLY A 236 -24.05 17.68 -4.29
CA GLY A 236 -25.05 16.65 -3.92
C GLY A 236 -26.28 17.21 -3.15
N LYS A 237 -26.26 18.51 -2.80
CA LYS A 237 -27.36 19.24 -2.13
C LYS A 237 -28.00 20.35 -2.98
N ARG A 238 -27.59 20.59 -4.23
CA ARG A 238 -28.31 21.55 -5.09
C ARG A 238 -29.55 20.87 -5.67
N ALA A 239 -30.72 21.30 -5.19
CA ALA A 239 -32.01 20.85 -5.67
C ALA A 239 -32.12 20.96 -7.21
N PRO A 240 -32.80 20.02 -7.89
CA PRO A 240 -33.03 20.12 -9.32
C PRO A 240 -33.75 21.44 -9.63
N GLN A 241 -33.21 22.19 -10.61
CA GLN A 241 -33.89 23.32 -11.22
C GLN A 241 -34.86 22.84 -12.28
#